data_AF-A0A2R6DWV7-F1
#
_entry.id   AF-A0A2R6DWV7-F1
#
_cell.length_a   1.000
_cell.length_b   1.000
_cell.length_c   1.000
_cell.angle_alpha   90.00
_cell.angle_beta   90.00
_cell.angle_gamma   90.00
#
_symmetry.space_group_name_H-M   'P 1'
#
loop_
_entity.id
_entity.type
_entity.pdbx_description
1 polymer ?
#
loop_
_entity_poly.entity_id
_entity_poly.type
_entity_poly.pdbx_seq_one_letter_code
_entity_poly.pdbx_strand_id
1 'polypeptide(L)'
;MRYIENTITPKRGWFHPVDKLVETDPDVERKSIQQINLLEDDTVVMLYELAGHREYIETVVDDHFEALVYSTSEIGDNTLVWAHIEPSSLVERLLRIPQEYNIVLQMPLEFTADGGVKCVFVGERDALREATTALPDAVRVDVRRMGEYNPGLQRFSTELTDRQAEILDAAIALGYYDDPRNATYDDIAERTGCTRTTVGEHLRKIEAKVMPEIRP
;
A
#
# COMPACT_ATOMS: atom_id res chain seq x y z
N MET A 1 20.33 4.88 2.79
CA MET A 1 18.98 4.93 3.43
C MET A 1 18.41 3.52 3.46
N ARG A 2 17.66 3.19 4.52
CA ARG A 2 16.96 1.91 4.66
C ARG A 2 15.47 2.13 4.44
N TYR A 3 14.75 1.08 4.07
CA TYR A 3 13.29 1.09 4.15
C TYR A 3 12.77 -0.11 4.93
N ILE A 4 11.59 0.06 5.50
CA ILE A 4 10.81 -1.00 6.11
C ILE A 4 9.41 -0.96 5.49
N GLU A 5 8.98 -2.09 4.95
CA GLU A 5 7.63 -2.34 4.49
C GLU A 5 6.90 -3.16 5.56
N ASN A 6 5.79 -2.61 6.05
CA ASN A 6 5.00 -3.19 7.12
C ASN A 6 3.52 -3.18 6.78
N THR A 7 2.76 -4.09 7.37
CA THR A 7 1.31 -3.95 7.48
C THR A 7 0.98 -3.54 8.91
N ILE A 8 0.26 -2.42 9.06
CA ILE A 8 -0.26 -1.95 10.34
C ILE A 8 -1.76 -2.24 10.38
N THR A 9 -2.19 -2.99 11.38
CA THR A 9 -3.61 -3.36 11.57
C THR A 9 -4.11 -2.80 12.90
N PRO A 10 -5.26 -2.10 12.95
CA PRO A 10 -5.81 -1.60 14.20
C PRO A 10 -6.44 -2.76 14.98
N LYS A 11 -6.10 -2.93 16.27
CA LYS A 11 -6.69 -3.99 17.10
C LYS A 11 -8.19 -3.81 17.35
N ARG A 12 -8.69 -2.57 17.18
CA ARG A 12 -10.11 -2.23 17.28
C ARG A 12 -10.90 -2.48 15.99
N GLY A 13 -10.25 -2.92 14.91
CA GLY A 13 -10.89 -3.25 13.64
C GLY A 13 -10.78 -2.16 12.56
N TRP A 14 -10.71 -0.88 12.93
CA TRP A 14 -10.65 0.23 11.96
C TRP A 14 -9.76 1.40 12.40
N PHE A 15 -9.21 2.15 11.44
CA PHE A 15 -8.50 3.42 11.65
C PHE A 15 -9.45 4.62 11.54
N HIS A 16 -10.44 4.52 10.65
CA HIS A 16 -11.43 5.54 10.32
C HIS A 16 -12.84 4.92 10.27
N PRO A 17 -13.92 5.64 10.65
CA PRO A 17 -15.28 5.08 10.63
C PRO A 17 -15.70 4.47 9.29
N VAL A 18 -15.18 5.00 8.20
CA VAL A 18 -15.42 4.52 6.82
C VAL A 18 -14.88 3.12 6.58
N ASP A 19 -13.83 2.72 7.30
CA ASP A 19 -13.31 1.36 7.21
C ASP A 19 -14.38 0.33 7.59
N LYS A 20 -15.23 0.67 8.57
CA LYS A 20 -16.34 -0.17 9.01
C LYS A 20 -17.44 -0.27 7.95
N LEU A 21 -17.69 0.83 7.23
CA LEU A 21 -18.72 0.85 6.19
C LEU A 21 -18.29 -0.01 5.00
N VAL A 22 -17.04 0.14 4.54
CA VAL A 22 -16.50 -0.62 3.40
C VAL A 22 -16.42 -2.12 3.68
N GLU A 23 -16.24 -2.54 4.94
CA GLU A 23 -16.36 -3.96 5.29
C GLU A 23 -17.78 -4.52 5.07
N THR A 24 -18.80 -3.68 5.18
CA THR A 24 -20.21 -4.08 5.12
C THR A 24 -20.90 -3.78 3.80
N ASP A 25 -20.28 -2.96 2.96
CA ASP A 25 -20.87 -2.40 1.76
C ASP A 25 -20.07 -2.79 0.51
N PRO A 26 -20.63 -3.64 -0.38
CA PRO A 26 -19.93 -4.10 -1.57
C PRO A 26 -19.78 -3.03 -2.67
N ASP A 27 -20.52 -1.91 -2.58
CA ASP A 27 -20.54 -0.87 -3.62
C ASP A 27 -19.44 0.19 -3.41
N VAL A 28 -18.69 0.09 -2.30
CA VAL A 28 -17.54 0.95 -2.01
C VAL A 28 -16.35 0.08 -1.63
N GLU A 29 -15.23 0.23 -2.34
CA GLU A 29 -13.98 -0.46 -2.03
C GLU A 29 -12.88 0.56 -1.78
N ARG A 30 -12.07 0.34 -0.73
CA ARG A 30 -10.89 1.18 -0.46
C ARG A 30 -9.77 0.75 -1.39
N LYS A 31 -9.26 1.67 -2.21
CA LYS A 31 -8.09 1.39 -3.04
C LYS A 31 -6.82 1.82 -2.32
N SER A 32 -6.67 3.10 -2.08
CA SER A 32 -5.44 3.62 -1.48
C SER A 32 -5.60 5.03 -0.93
N ILE A 33 -4.75 5.40 0.02
CA ILE A 33 -4.55 6.81 0.36
C ILE A 33 -3.39 7.30 -0.48
N GLN A 34 -3.67 8.20 -1.43
CA GLN A 34 -2.69 8.77 -2.36
C GLN A 34 -1.82 9.82 -1.68
N GLN A 35 -2.39 10.56 -0.73
CA GLN A 35 -1.64 11.51 0.10
C GLN A 35 -2.30 11.68 1.47
N ILE A 36 -1.50 11.87 2.52
CA ILE A 36 -1.99 12.18 3.87
C ILE A 36 -0.98 13.07 4.59
N ASN A 37 -1.47 14.16 5.18
CA ASN A 37 -0.66 15.13 5.90
C ASN A 37 -1.34 15.50 7.22
N LEU A 38 -0.60 15.38 8.32
CA LEU A 38 -0.98 15.97 9.61
C LEU A 38 -0.55 17.44 9.63
N LEU A 39 -1.50 18.33 9.88
CA LEU A 39 -1.30 19.78 9.94
C LEU A 39 -0.89 20.22 11.36
N GLU A 40 -0.49 21.49 11.50
CA GLU A 40 -0.07 22.07 12.79
C GLU A 40 -1.21 22.22 13.80
N ASP A 41 -2.46 22.27 13.33
CA ASP A 41 -3.66 22.33 14.15
C ASP A 41 -4.22 20.94 14.50
N ASP A 42 -3.40 19.89 14.31
CA ASP A 42 -3.70 18.48 14.57
C ASP A 42 -4.78 17.87 13.67
N THR A 43 -5.25 18.61 12.68
CA THR A 43 -6.16 18.09 11.65
C THR A 43 -5.39 17.39 10.53
N VAL A 44 -6.10 16.61 9.71
CA VAL A 44 -5.51 15.85 8.60
C VAL A 44 -6.11 16.29 7.28
N VAL A 45 -5.25 16.51 6.29
CA VAL A 45 -5.64 16.61 4.88
C VAL A 45 -5.19 15.35 4.16
N MET A 46 -6.11 14.71 3.44
CA MET A 46 -5.85 13.49 2.71
C MET A 46 -6.46 13.49 1.31
N LEU A 47 -5.86 12.70 0.43
CA LEU A 47 -6.38 12.34 -0.87
C LEU A 47 -6.60 10.83 -0.89
N TYR A 48 -7.86 10.43 -0.90
CA TYR A 48 -8.29 9.03 -0.78
C TYR A 48 -8.88 8.55 -2.11
N GLU A 49 -8.36 7.45 -2.64
CA GLU A 49 -8.98 6.72 -3.73
C GLU A 49 -9.90 5.61 -3.21
N LEU A 50 -11.17 5.72 -3.59
CA LEU A 50 -12.23 4.75 -3.34
C LEU A 50 -12.79 4.27 -4.69
N ALA A 51 -12.99 2.97 -4.87
CA ALA A 51 -13.78 2.48 -6.00
C ALA A 51 -15.26 2.49 -5.64
N GLY A 52 -16.09 2.91 -6.59
CA GLY A 52 -17.52 3.10 -6.39
C GLY A 52 -18.03 4.34 -7.10
N HIS A 53 -19.35 4.41 -7.26
CA HIS A 53 -20.01 5.55 -7.89
C HIS A 53 -19.86 6.81 -7.04
N ARG A 54 -19.48 7.91 -7.69
CA ARG A 54 -19.23 9.20 -7.04
C ARG A 54 -20.38 9.65 -6.13
N GLU A 55 -21.62 9.59 -6.62
CA GLU A 55 -22.82 10.03 -5.87
C GLU A 55 -23.01 9.25 -4.56
N TYR A 56 -22.69 7.95 -4.60
CA TYR A 56 -22.75 7.11 -3.42
C TYR A 56 -21.60 7.44 -2.46
N ILE A 57 -20.39 7.64 -2.98
CA ILE A 57 -19.23 8.03 -2.19
C ILE A 57 -19.43 9.40 -1.52
N GLU A 58 -20.05 10.36 -2.19
CA GLU A 58 -20.42 11.65 -1.58
C GLU A 58 -21.35 11.44 -0.38
N THR A 59 -22.37 10.58 -0.52
CA THR A 59 -23.28 10.22 0.59
C THR A 59 -22.52 9.58 1.76
N VAL A 60 -21.62 8.65 1.46
CA VAL A 60 -20.76 7.98 2.45
C VAL A 60 -19.89 8.98 3.19
N VAL A 61 -19.30 9.93 2.48
CA VAL A 61 -18.45 10.98 3.04
C VAL A 61 -19.26 11.90 3.95
N ASP A 62 -20.43 12.34 3.51
CA ASP A 62 -21.33 13.17 4.32
C ASP A 62 -21.75 12.46 5.63
N ASP A 63 -22.06 11.17 5.56
CA ASP A 63 -22.58 10.42 6.70
C ASP A 63 -21.49 9.93 7.68
N HIS A 64 -20.25 9.69 7.22
CA HIS A 64 -19.25 8.94 7.98
C HIS A 64 -17.87 9.58 8.11
N PHE A 65 -17.49 10.54 7.25
CA PHE A 65 -16.14 11.10 7.31
C PHE A 65 -15.95 12.19 8.36
N GLU A 66 -17.03 12.69 9.00
CA GLU A 66 -16.99 13.89 9.88
C GLU A 66 -16.06 14.98 9.29
N ALA A 67 -16.07 15.12 7.96
CA ALA A 67 -15.10 15.96 7.27
C ALA A 67 -15.43 17.43 7.51
N LEU A 68 -14.41 18.21 7.86
CA LEU A 68 -14.51 19.66 7.95
C LEU A 68 -14.82 20.24 6.56
N VAL A 69 -14.12 19.75 5.53
CA VAL A 69 -14.34 20.08 4.12
C VAL A 69 -13.92 18.90 3.26
N TYR A 70 -14.64 18.62 2.17
CA TYR A 70 -14.18 17.65 1.18
C TYR A 70 -14.55 18.07 -0.25
N SER A 71 -13.93 17.41 -1.23
CA SER A 71 -14.27 17.49 -2.65
C SER A 71 -13.97 16.14 -3.30
N THR A 72 -14.82 15.72 -4.24
CA THR A 72 -14.64 14.46 -4.96
C THR A 72 -14.35 14.71 -6.45
N SER A 73 -13.65 13.78 -7.09
CA SER A 73 -13.33 13.78 -8.53
C SER A 73 -13.30 12.35 -9.06
N GLU A 74 -13.78 12.12 -10.28
CA GLU A 74 -13.74 10.80 -10.90
C GLU A 74 -12.39 10.55 -11.56
N ILE A 75 -11.84 9.34 -11.39
CA ILE A 75 -10.64 8.84 -12.05
C ILE A 75 -10.90 7.41 -12.52
N GLY A 76 -11.15 7.24 -13.82
CA GLY A 76 -11.53 5.93 -14.37
C GLY A 76 -12.82 5.43 -13.73
N ASP A 77 -12.79 4.24 -13.16
CA ASP A 77 -13.90 3.63 -12.42
C ASP A 77 -13.85 3.95 -10.89
N ASN A 78 -12.90 4.79 -10.46
CA ASN A 78 -12.68 5.16 -9.07
C ASN A 78 -13.07 6.63 -8.82
N THR A 79 -13.29 6.97 -7.56
CA THR A 79 -13.49 8.32 -7.07
C THR A 79 -12.34 8.71 -6.14
N LEU A 80 -11.68 9.83 -6.45
CA LEU A 80 -10.81 10.51 -5.51
C LEU A 80 -11.61 11.42 -4.59
N VAL A 81 -11.33 11.34 -3.30
CA VAL A 81 -11.86 12.20 -2.26
C VAL A 81 -10.70 12.98 -1.65
N TRP A 82 -10.66 14.28 -1.92
CA TRP A 82 -9.86 15.20 -1.12
C TRP A 82 -10.67 15.56 0.12
N ALA A 83 -10.11 15.36 1.31
CA ALA A 83 -10.81 15.65 2.57
C ALA A 83 -9.88 16.30 3.59
N HIS A 84 -10.43 17.25 4.33
CA HIS A 84 -9.89 17.84 5.55
C HIS A 84 -10.73 17.33 6.72
N ILE A 85 -10.12 16.55 7.61
CA ILE A 85 -10.82 15.84 8.69
C ILE A 85 -10.14 16.04 10.04
N GLU A 86 -10.88 15.83 11.11
CA GLU A 86 -10.31 15.61 12.43
C GLU A 86 -9.93 14.12 12.55
N PRO A 87 -8.64 13.77 12.71
CA PRO A 87 -8.25 12.37 12.81
C PRO A 87 -8.67 11.76 14.14
N SER A 88 -8.85 10.44 14.16
CA SER A 88 -8.91 9.73 15.45
C SER A 88 -7.58 9.86 16.19
N SER A 89 -7.61 9.85 17.53
CA SER A 89 -6.39 9.87 18.37
C SER A 89 -5.34 8.81 17.99
N LEU A 90 -5.78 7.67 17.44
CA LEU A 90 -4.89 6.65 16.92
C LEU A 90 -4.18 7.10 15.65
N VAL A 91 -4.92 7.62 14.67
CA VAL A 91 -4.38 8.08 13.39
C VAL A 91 -3.46 9.27 13.59
N GLU A 92 -3.87 10.25 14.41
CA GLU A 92 -3.04 11.40 14.77
C GLU A 92 -1.68 10.95 15.33
N ARG A 93 -1.70 10.06 16.34
CA ARG A 93 -0.47 9.53 16.94
C ARG A 93 0.40 8.78 15.93
N LEU A 94 -0.18 8.01 15.02
CA LEU A 94 0.58 7.29 13.99
C LEU A 94 1.24 8.24 12.99
N LEU A 95 0.56 9.34 12.61
CA LEU A 95 1.09 10.33 11.68
C LEU A 95 2.17 11.23 12.29
N ARG A 96 2.23 11.35 13.63
CA ARG A 96 3.33 12.05 14.32
C ARG A 96 4.65 11.28 14.31
N ILE A 97 4.62 9.95 14.30
CA ILE A 97 5.84 9.12 14.37
C ILE A 97 6.84 9.48 13.26
N PRO A 98 6.45 9.61 11.97
CA PRO A 98 7.35 10.09 10.93
C PRO A 98 8.06 11.41 11.25
N GLN A 99 7.33 12.35 11.83
CA GLN A 99 7.81 13.69 12.16
C GLN A 99 8.77 13.66 13.36
N GLU A 100 8.45 12.89 14.41
CA GLU A 100 9.25 12.79 15.63
C GLU A 100 10.58 12.05 15.42
N TYR A 101 10.57 11.00 14.59
CA TYR A 101 11.74 10.15 14.38
C TYR A 101 12.50 10.45 13.08
N ASN A 102 12.15 11.53 12.37
CA ASN A 102 12.78 11.93 11.11
C ASN A 102 12.79 10.80 10.06
N ILE A 103 11.67 10.09 9.93
CA ILE A 103 11.47 9.07 8.90
C ILE A 103 10.40 9.51 7.90
N VAL A 104 10.50 9.05 6.68
CA VAL A 104 9.55 9.35 5.60
C VAL A 104 8.51 8.24 5.54
N LEU A 105 7.23 8.58 5.69
CA LEU A 105 6.13 7.73 5.26
C LEU A 105 5.96 7.87 3.76
N GLN A 106 6.12 6.78 3.02
CA GLN A 106 6.00 6.77 1.58
C GLN A 106 4.56 6.51 1.15
N MET A 107 4.11 7.28 0.18
CA MET A 107 2.80 7.16 -0.47
C MET A 107 2.88 6.33 -1.77
N PRO A 108 1.77 5.73 -2.21
CA PRO A 108 0.48 5.66 -1.52
C PRO A 108 0.47 4.64 -0.37
N LEU A 109 -0.51 4.74 0.52
CA LEU A 109 -0.83 3.68 1.49
C LEU A 109 -1.88 2.75 0.88
N GLU A 110 -1.61 1.46 0.88
CA GLU A 110 -2.50 0.45 0.30
C GLU A 110 -3.27 -0.28 1.39
N PHE A 111 -4.57 -0.50 1.17
CA PHE A 111 -5.39 -1.30 2.10
C PHE A 111 -5.22 -2.78 1.82
N THR A 112 -5.14 -3.58 2.88
CA THR A 112 -5.17 -5.04 2.78
C THR A 112 -6.59 -5.56 3.01
N ALA A 113 -6.90 -6.73 2.45
CA ALA A 113 -8.23 -7.33 2.56
C ALA A 113 -8.65 -7.63 4.02
N ASP A 114 -7.71 -7.77 4.95
CA ASP A 114 -7.93 -7.98 6.39
C ASP A 114 -8.02 -6.67 7.20
N GLY A 115 -8.20 -5.52 6.54
CA GLY A 115 -8.37 -4.22 7.20
C GLY A 115 -7.08 -3.59 7.72
N GLY A 116 -5.92 -4.14 7.33
CA GLY A 116 -4.63 -3.52 7.55
C GLY A 116 -4.31 -2.44 6.51
N VAL A 117 -3.29 -1.64 6.81
CA VAL A 117 -2.72 -0.67 5.89
C VAL A 117 -1.26 -1.02 5.69
N LYS A 118 -0.88 -1.23 4.44
CA LYS A 118 0.50 -1.42 4.01
C LYS A 118 1.18 -0.06 3.94
N CYS A 119 2.24 0.09 4.73
CA CYS A 119 3.01 1.32 4.84
C CYS A 119 4.48 1.02 4.54
N VAL A 120 5.13 1.96 3.86
CA VAL A 120 6.58 1.93 3.67
C VAL A 120 7.20 3.13 4.38
N PHE A 121 8.17 2.88 5.24
CA PHE A 121 8.93 3.90 5.93
C PHE A 121 10.38 3.92 5.44
N VAL A 122 10.93 5.10 5.20
CA VAL A 122 12.31 5.30 4.74
C VAL A 122 13.06 6.17 5.72
N GLY A 123 14.27 5.77 6.10
CA GLY A 123 15.07 6.52 7.05
C GLY A 123 16.41 5.87 7.37
N GLU A 124 17.05 6.37 8.42
CA GLU A 124 18.20 5.72 9.01
C GLU A 124 17.78 4.49 9.82
N ARG A 125 18.69 3.52 9.96
CA ARG A 125 18.40 2.25 10.64
C ARG A 125 17.92 2.47 12.08
N ASP A 126 18.59 3.36 12.81
CA ASP A 126 18.31 3.59 14.23
C ASP A 126 16.98 4.34 14.40
N ALA A 127 16.74 5.36 13.58
CA ALA A 127 15.46 6.07 13.52
C ALA A 127 14.26 5.14 13.25
N LEU A 128 14.38 4.23 12.26
CA LEU A 128 13.34 3.25 11.95
C LEU A 128 13.09 2.26 13.11
N ARG A 129 14.16 1.88 13.83
CA ARG A 129 14.08 0.98 14.99
C ARG A 129 13.38 1.66 16.17
N GLU A 130 13.71 2.90 16.44
CA GLU A 130 13.08 3.70 17.49
C GLU A 130 11.60 3.96 17.19
N ALA A 131 11.28 4.36 15.95
CA ALA A 131 9.91 4.56 15.50
C ALA A 131 9.03 3.30 15.67
N THR A 132 9.59 2.11 15.40
CA THR A 132 8.88 0.84 15.60
C THR A 132 8.52 0.61 17.07
N THR A 133 9.36 1.09 18.00
CA THR A 133 9.12 0.98 19.44
C THR A 133 8.11 2.02 19.95
N ALA A 134 7.93 3.12 19.22
CA ALA A 134 6.98 4.18 19.52
C ALA A 134 5.54 3.87 19.07
N LEU A 135 5.34 2.79 18.30
CA LEU A 135 4.03 2.41 17.80
C LEU A 135 3.07 2.11 18.97
N PRO A 136 1.83 2.63 18.93
CA PRO A 136 0.89 2.43 20.02
C PRO A 136 0.46 0.97 20.14
N ASP A 137 0.23 0.49 21.37
CA ASP A 137 -0.29 -0.86 21.63
C ASP A 137 -1.64 -1.15 20.97
N ALA A 138 -2.35 -0.11 20.50
CA ALA A 138 -3.60 -0.21 19.76
C ALA A 138 -3.45 -0.78 18.34
N VAL A 139 -2.23 -0.91 17.81
CA VAL A 139 -1.96 -1.54 16.50
C VAL A 139 -1.15 -2.83 16.62
N ARG A 140 -1.32 -3.71 15.63
CA ARG A 140 -0.44 -4.83 15.34
C ARG A 140 0.40 -4.45 14.13
N VAL A 141 1.69 -4.77 14.17
CA VAL A 141 2.63 -4.49 13.10
C VAL A 141 3.19 -5.83 12.62
N ASP A 142 3.10 -6.06 11.32
CA ASP A 142 3.72 -7.20 10.66
C ASP A 142 4.80 -6.69 9.70
N VAL A 143 6.06 -7.01 10.00
CA VAL A 143 7.20 -6.58 9.19
C VAL A 143 7.36 -7.52 8.00
N ARG A 144 7.07 -7.02 6.81
CA ARG A 144 7.13 -7.80 5.56
C ARG A 144 8.53 -7.81 4.99
N ARG A 145 9.17 -6.64 4.91
CA ARG A 145 10.47 -6.49 4.24
C ARG A 145 11.31 -5.37 4.84
N MET A 146 12.62 -5.60 4.92
CA MET A 146 13.61 -4.58 5.25
C MET A 146 14.75 -4.63 4.24
N GLY A 147 15.21 -3.47 3.77
CA GLY A 147 16.25 -3.43 2.73
C GLY A 147 16.95 -2.09 2.59
N GLU A 148 17.86 -2.02 1.62
CA GLU A 148 18.37 -0.75 1.14
C GLU A 148 17.30 -0.07 0.28
N TYR A 149 17.08 1.21 0.53
CA TYR A 149 16.08 1.97 -0.20
C TYR A 149 16.56 2.23 -1.63
N ASN A 150 15.81 1.72 -2.61
CA ASN A 150 15.98 2.02 -4.03
C ASN A 150 14.63 2.46 -4.61
N PRO A 151 14.43 3.76 -4.88
CA PRO A 151 13.15 4.30 -5.34
C PRO A 151 12.69 3.75 -6.70
N GLY A 152 13.61 3.27 -7.55
CA GLY A 152 13.25 2.63 -8.82
C GLY A 152 12.48 1.32 -8.61
N LEU A 153 12.93 0.48 -7.66
CA LEU A 153 12.35 -0.86 -7.45
C LEU A 153 10.89 -0.86 -6.96
N GLN A 154 10.43 0.20 -6.30
CA GLN A 154 9.06 0.31 -5.78
C GLN A 154 8.03 0.74 -6.83
N ARG A 155 8.44 1.56 -7.81
CA ARG A 155 7.55 1.88 -8.95
C ARG A 155 7.20 0.62 -9.74
N PHE A 156 8.14 -0.31 -9.88
CA PHE A 156 7.86 -1.55 -10.62
C PHE A 156 6.88 -2.46 -9.91
N SER A 157 6.90 -2.56 -8.58
CA SER A 157 5.91 -3.38 -7.87
C SER A 157 4.48 -2.89 -8.07
N THR A 158 4.26 -1.58 -8.16
CA THR A 158 2.93 -0.99 -8.43
C THR A 158 2.49 -1.08 -9.90
N GLU A 159 3.42 -1.34 -10.83
CA GLU A 159 3.11 -1.48 -12.26
C GLU A 159 2.75 -2.91 -12.68
N LEU A 160 2.96 -3.90 -11.81
CA LEU A 160 2.62 -5.28 -12.10
C LEU A 160 1.14 -5.53 -11.84
N THR A 161 0.48 -6.23 -12.75
CA THR A 161 -0.86 -6.77 -12.45
C THR A 161 -0.72 -7.88 -11.40
N ASP A 162 -1.78 -8.17 -10.63
CA ASP A 162 -1.76 -9.26 -9.63
C ASP A 162 -1.22 -10.57 -10.21
N ARG A 163 -1.63 -10.90 -11.43
CA ARG A 163 -1.15 -12.11 -12.13
C ARG A 163 0.33 -12.06 -12.51
N GLN A 164 0.86 -10.89 -12.84
CA GLN A 164 2.29 -10.70 -13.11
C GLN A 164 3.10 -10.84 -11.82
N ALA A 165 2.62 -10.26 -10.72
CA ALA A 165 3.24 -10.38 -9.41
C ALA A 165 3.28 -11.84 -8.93
N GLU A 166 2.16 -12.56 -9.02
CA GLU A 166 2.07 -13.98 -8.64
C GLU A 166 3.05 -14.87 -9.42
N ILE A 167 3.16 -14.66 -10.75
CA ILE A 167 4.10 -15.41 -11.60
C ILE A 167 5.55 -15.07 -11.25
N LEU A 168 5.87 -13.80 -11.01
CA LEU A 168 7.20 -13.37 -10.62
C LEU A 168 7.62 -13.94 -9.27
N ASP A 169 6.73 -13.90 -8.28
CA ASP A 169 6.97 -14.45 -6.94
C ASP A 169 7.19 -15.96 -7.00
N ALA A 170 6.39 -16.69 -7.78
CA ALA A 170 6.60 -18.11 -8.01
C ALA A 170 7.95 -18.40 -8.70
N ALA A 171 8.32 -17.61 -9.70
CA ALA A 171 9.60 -17.75 -10.40
C ALA A 171 10.80 -17.53 -9.46
N ILE A 172 10.77 -16.49 -8.64
CA ILE A 172 11.82 -16.21 -7.65
C ILE A 172 11.87 -17.32 -6.59
N ALA A 173 10.72 -17.72 -6.03
CA ALA A 173 10.66 -18.73 -4.98
C ALA A 173 11.12 -20.12 -5.43
N LEU A 174 10.98 -20.43 -6.73
CA LEU A 174 11.46 -21.67 -7.32
C LEU A 174 12.92 -21.58 -7.81
N GLY A 175 13.55 -20.41 -7.72
CA GLY A 175 14.94 -20.22 -8.15
C GLY A 175 15.12 -20.15 -9.67
N TYR A 176 14.11 -19.67 -10.39
CA TYR A 176 14.20 -19.46 -11.85
C TYR A 176 15.26 -18.41 -12.24
N TYR A 177 15.53 -17.45 -11.36
CA TYR A 177 16.53 -16.40 -11.57
C TYR A 177 17.87 -16.68 -10.86
N ASP A 178 18.03 -17.86 -10.25
CA ASP A 178 19.29 -18.26 -9.61
C ASP A 178 20.36 -18.65 -10.64
N ASP A 179 21.62 -18.67 -10.20
CA ASP A 179 22.74 -19.26 -10.92
C ASP A 179 23.41 -20.35 -10.06
N PRO A 180 23.26 -21.65 -10.37
CA PRO A 180 22.53 -22.20 -11.51
C PRO A 180 21.01 -22.08 -11.35
N ARG A 181 20.30 -21.98 -12.48
CA ARG A 181 18.83 -21.92 -12.52
C ARG A 181 18.23 -23.21 -11.96
N ASN A 182 17.39 -23.09 -10.93
CA ASN A 182 16.77 -24.21 -10.22
C ASN A 182 15.35 -24.55 -10.69
N ALA A 183 14.75 -23.71 -11.54
CA ALA A 183 13.40 -23.94 -12.06
C ALA A 183 13.23 -23.56 -13.53
N THR A 184 12.19 -24.12 -14.13
CA THR A 184 11.78 -23.91 -15.52
C THR A 184 10.42 -23.21 -15.59
N TYR A 185 10.03 -22.78 -16.80
CA TYR A 185 8.67 -22.25 -17.02
C TYR A 185 7.58 -23.29 -16.76
N ASP A 186 7.88 -24.58 -16.93
CA ASP A 186 6.91 -25.64 -16.68
C ASP A 186 6.65 -25.77 -15.17
N ASP A 187 7.69 -25.67 -14.33
CA ASP A 187 7.56 -25.69 -12.86
C ASP A 187 6.75 -24.50 -12.33
N ILE A 188 6.96 -23.31 -12.91
CA ILE A 188 6.21 -22.10 -12.54
C ILE A 188 4.75 -22.20 -13.01
N ALA A 189 4.52 -22.74 -14.21
CA ALA A 189 3.20 -22.95 -14.77
C ALA A 189 2.38 -23.91 -13.89
N GLU A 190 2.99 -25.00 -13.43
CA GLU A 190 2.36 -25.94 -12.50
C GLU A 190 1.98 -25.26 -11.18
N ARG A 191 2.87 -24.44 -10.62
CA ARG A 191 2.62 -23.74 -9.35
C ARG A 191 1.54 -22.66 -9.43
N THR A 192 1.41 -21.99 -10.57
CA THR A 192 0.49 -20.85 -10.74
C THR A 192 -0.82 -21.21 -11.45
N GLY A 193 -0.95 -22.42 -11.99
CA GLY A 193 -2.08 -22.82 -12.83
C GLY A 193 -2.10 -22.11 -14.19
N CYS A 194 -0.95 -21.65 -14.68
CA CYS A 194 -0.78 -21.05 -15.99
C CYS A 194 -0.30 -22.06 -17.04
N THR A 195 -0.29 -21.67 -18.31
CA THR A 195 0.48 -22.40 -19.32
C THR A 195 1.93 -21.92 -19.35
N ARG A 196 2.85 -22.78 -19.79
CA ARG A 196 4.26 -22.42 -20.01
C ARG A 196 4.43 -21.16 -20.87
N THR A 197 3.62 -21.04 -21.92
CA THR A 197 3.61 -19.88 -22.82
C THR A 197 3.20 -18.61 -22.06
N THR A 198 2.13 -18.70 -21.27
CA THR A 198 1.63 -17.57 -20.46
C THR A 198 2.69 -17.11 -19.45
N VAL A 199 3.36 -18.04 -18.76
CA VAL A 199 4.48 -17.71 -17.84
C VAL A 199 5.57 -16.94 -18.57
N GLY A 200 6.03 -17.44 -19.72
CA GLY A 200 7.08 -16.78 -20.50
C GLY A 200 6.68 -15.39 -20.99
N GLU A 201 5.43 -15.21 -21.41
CA GLU A 201 4.90 -13.90 -21.80
C GLU A 201 4.86 -12.90 -20.64
N HIS A 202 4.38 -13.34 -19.47
CA HIS A 202 4.33 -12.48 -18.28
C HIS A 202 5.73 -12.09 -17.83
N LEU A 203 6.65 -13.04 -17.68
CA LEU A 203 8.02 -12.75 -17.26
C LEU A 203 8.73 -11.82 -18.25
N ARG A 204 8.56 -12.03 -19.57
CA ARG A 204 9.11 -11.12 -20.58
C ARG A 204 8.53 -9.70 -20.48
N LYS A 205 7.23 -9.56 -20.20
CA LYS A 205 6.59 -8.24 -20.00
C LYS A 205 7.12 -7.54 -18.75
N ILE A 206 7.33 -8.29 -17.67
CA ILE A 206 7.91 -7.79 -16.42
C ILE A 206 9.36 -7.34 -16.67
N GLU A 207 10.17 -8.19 -17.28
CA GLU A 207 11.57 -7.88 -17.64
C GLU A 207 11.66 -6.66 -18.55
N ALA A 208 10.75 -6.51 -19.53
CA ALA A 208 10.71 -5.33 -20.40
C ALA A 208 10.43 -4.02 -19.66
N LYS A 209 9.76 -4.06 -18.51
CA LYS A 209 9.57 -2.89 -17.62
C LYS A 209 10.83 -2.62 -16.78
N VAL A 210 11.49 -3.67 -16.30
CA VAL A 210 12.67 -3.55 -15.41
C VAL A 210 13.95 -3.18 -16.17
N MET A 211 14.20 -3.76 -17.35
CA MET A 211 15.47 -3.63 -18.08
C MET A 211 15.85 -2.19 -18.47
N PRO A 212 14.91 -1.31 -18.91
CA PRO A 212 15.25 0.09 -19.20
C PRO A 212 15.79 0.87 -18.00
N GLU A 213 15.46 0.43 -16.79
CA GLU A 213 15.66 1.17 -15.55
C GLU A 213 16.96 0.77 -14.84
N ILE A 214 17.51 -0.39 -15.21
CA ILE A 214 18.83 -0.86 -14.81
C ILE A 214 19.88 -0.71 -15.91
N ARG A 215 19.54 -0.01 -17.00
CA ARG A 215 20.47 0.30 -18.08
C ARG A 215 21.45 1.40 -17.63
N PRO A 216 22.78 1.18 -17.72
CA PRO A 216 23.78 2.19 -17.37
C PRO A 216 23.84 3.38 -18.34
#